data_AF-A0A9W9B449-F1
#
_entry.id   AF-A0A9W9B449-F1
#
_cell.length_a   1.000
_cell.length_b   1.000
_cell.length_c   1.000
_cell.angle_alpha   90.00
_cell.angle_beta   90.00
_cell.angle_gamma   90.00
#
_symmetry.space_group_name_H-M   'P 1'
#
loop_
_entity.id
_entity.type
_entity.pdbx_description
1 polymer ?
#
loop_
_entity_poly.entity_id
_entity_poly.type
_entity_poly.pdbx_seq_one_letter_code
_entity_poly.pdbx_strand_id
1 'polypeptide(L)'
;MADEMKEDAMEPDYEKFEELMAFWKTMAHEMHVSWHETLEAASALPEGKRSLSEIQRLVTKALDSESFDLRFLDQKLPEEVSKWPTLIKKEDVEQNMPMAFGRLLGMKEPETPMRNVWDNYYTPLASTREMGSIWETVTSILRMLFMGERSWGYEFLEDAVKIQFRKFKAYLKQKYQPWNQEWAIQFPELLEAYPTNERRAALDQEFYD
;
A
#
# COMPACT_ATOMS: atom_id res chain seq x y z
N MET A 1 -16.55 -11.45 49.09
CA MET A 1 -15.77 -10.84 48.00
C MET A 1 -16.11 -11.62 46.77
N ALA A 2 -17.00 -11.07 45.94
CA ALA A 2 -17.41 -11.68 44.70
C ALA A 2 -16.30 -11.43 43.69
N ASP A 3 -15.69 -12.52 43.23
CA ASP A 3 -14.78 -12.55 42.10
C ASP A 3 -15.67 -12.33 40.87
N GLU A 4 -15.82 -11.08 40.44
CA GLU A 4 -16.44 -10.75 39.16
C GLU A 4 -15.50 -11.24 38.06
N MET A 5 -15.62 -12.53 37.73
CA MET A 5 -15.30 -13.02 36.41
C MET A 5 -16.12 -12.18 35.42
N LYS A 6 -15.51 -11.13 34.89
CA LYS A 6 -15.92 -10.60 33.59
C LYS A 6 -15.76 -11.78 32.63
N GLU A 7 -16.86 -12.49 32.37
CA GLU A 7 -17.00 -13.18 31.10
C GLU A 7 -16.64 -12.14 30.05
N ASP A 8 -15.50 -12.33 29.37
CA ASP A 8 -15.23 -11.66 28.12
C ASP A 8 -16.42 -12.04 27.22
N ALA A 9 -17.44 -11.19 27.20
CA ALA A 9 -18.62 -11.37 26.39
C ALA A 9 -18.11 -11.47 24.96
N MET A 10 -18.11 -12.69 24.43
CA MET A 10 -17.57 -12.98 23.11
C MET A 10 -18.37 -12.15 22.12
N GLU A 11 -17.72 -11.18 21.49
CA GLU A 11 -18.36 -10.32 20.50
C GLU A 11 -18.90 -11.21 19.37
N PRO A 12 -20.16 -11.03 18.96
CA PRO A 12 -20.72 -11.82 17.87
C PRO A 12 -19.92 -11.59 16.58
N ASP A 13 -19.99 -12.57 15.68
CA ASP A 13 -19.44 -12.40 14.35
C ASP A 13 -20.10 -11.21 13.64
N TYR A 14 -19.31 -10.50 12.85
CA TYR A 14 -19.75 -9.34 12.10
C TYR A 14 -20.83 -9.75 11.08
N GLU A 15 -22.02 -9.14 11.20
CA GLU A 15 -23.21 -9.53 10.44
C GLU A 15 -23.00 -9.52 8.92
N LYS A 16 -22.17 -8.59 8.41
CA LYS A 16 -21.86 -8.47 6.98
C LYS A 16 -20.57 -9.20 6.57
N PHE A 17 -20.04 -10.11 7.38
CA PHE A 17 -18.74 -10.75 7.10
C PHE A 17 -18.71 -11.40 5.71
N GLU A 18 -19.71 -12.22 5.36
CA GLU A 18 -19.73 -12.90 4.05
C GLU A 18 -19.87 -11.92 2.88
N GLU A 19 -20.64 -10.84 3.05
CA GLU A 19 -20.77 -9.76 2.05
C GLU A 19 -19.44 -9.02 1.87
N LEU A 20 -18.75 -8.69 2.98
CA LEU A 20 -17.43 -8.10 2.96
C LEU A 20 -16.42 -9.00 2.24
N MET A 21 -16.41 -10.30 2.55
CA MET A 21 -15.49 -11.25 1.90
C MET A 21 -15.77 -11.38 0.40
N ALA A 22 -17.04 -11.36 -0.02
CA ALA A 22 -17.40 -11.37 -1.43
C ALA A 22 -16.95 -10.09 -2.13
N PHE A 23 -17.14 -8.92 -1.50
CA PHE A 23 -16.68 -7.64 -2.01
C PHE A 23 -15.15 -7.57 -2.11
N TRP A 24 -14.43 -8.01 -1.08
CA TRP A 24 -12.96 -7.97 -1.07
C TRP A 24 -12.34 -8.80 -2.19
N LYS A 25 -12.98 -9.91 -2.59
CA LYS A 25 -12.52 -10.73 -3.72
C LYS A 25 -12.61 -10.03 -5.08
N THR A 26 -13.32 -8.91 -5.17
CA THR A 26 -13.37 -8.07 -6.39
C THR A 26 -12.18 -7.12 -6.51
N MET A 27 -11.36 -7.01 -5.46
CA MET A 27 -10.18 -6.17 -5.40
C MET A 27 -9.18 -6.54 -6.51
N ALA A 28 -8.65 -5.53 -7.20
CA ALA A 28 -7.66 -5.73 -8.25
C ALA A 28 -6.37 -6.36 -7.69
N HIS A 29 -5.65 -7.13 -8.50
CA HIS A 29 -4.39 -7.79 -8.09
C HIS A 29 -3.26 -6.79 -7.83
N GLU A 30 -3.41 -5.58 -8.35
CA GLU A 30 -2.46 -4.48 -8.22
C GLU A 30 -2.75 -3.59 -7.00
N MET A 31 -3.76 -3.93 -6.19
CA MET A 31 -4.01 -3.27 -4.91
C MET A 31 -2.90 -3.57 -3.92
N HIS A 32 -2.73 -2.69 -2.93
CA HIS A 32 -1.60 -2.80 -2.03
C HIS A 32 -1.58 -4.17 -1.33
N VAL A 33 -0.39 -4.77 -1.20
CA VAL A 33 -0.24 -6.16 -0.74
C VAL A 33 -0.90 -6.42 0.62
N SER A 34 -0.88 -5.42 1.52
CA SER A 34 -1.50 -5.53 2.85
C SER A 34 -3.00 -5.79 2.78
N TRP A 35 -3.71 -5.32 1.75
CA TRP A 35 -5.12 -5.63 1.57
C TRP A 35 -5.32 -7.09 1.18
N HIS A 36 -4.46 -7.64 0.32
CA HIS A 36 -4.50 -9.06 -0.04
C HIS A 36 -4.19 -9.94 1.17
N GLU A 37 -3.18 -9.58 1.97
CA GLU A 37 -2.84 -10.30 3.21
C GLU A 37 -3.97 -10.21 4.25
N THR A 38 -4.62 -9.05 4.35
CA THR A 38 -5.77 -8.87 5.23
C THR A 38 -6.96 -9.72 4.77
N LEU A 39 -7.23 -9.82 3.46
CA LEU A 39 -8.23 -10.72 2.90
C LEU A 39 -7.91 -12.19 3.21
N GLU A 40 -6.66 -12.62 3.05
CA GLU A 40 -6.19 -13.96 3.41
C GLU A 40 -6.40 -14.24 4.91
N ALA A 41 -5.99 -13.30 5.77
CA ALA A 41 -6.13 -13.41 7.23
C ALA A 41 -7.60 -13.46 7.66
N ALA A 42 -8.45 -12.58 7.13
CA ALA A 42 -9.88 -12.54 7.42
C ALA A 42 -10.57 -13.84 6.96
N SER A 43 -10.24 -14.34 5.76
CA SER A 43 -10.78 -15.60 5.23
C SER A 43 -10.45 -16.81 6.10
N ALA A 44 -9.31 -16.78 6.81
CA ALA A 44 -8.84 -17.85 7.67
C ALA A 44 -9.46 -17.81 9.09
N LEU A 45 -10.20 -16.76 9.45
CA LEU A 45 -10.83 -16.66 10.77
C LEU A 45 -11.95 -17.71 10.92
N PRO A 46 -11.94 -18.50 12.01
CA PRO A 46 -13.04 -19.40 12.32
C PRO A 46 -14.29 -18.63 12.74
N GLU A 47 -15.46 -19.27 12.63
CA GLU A 47 -16.72 -18.76 13.20
C GLU A 47 -16.57 -18.50 14.70
N GLY A 48 -17.14 -17.40 15.20
CA GLY A 48 -16.98 -16.89 16.56
C GLY A 48 -15.67 -16.11 16.79
N LYS A 49 -14.86 -15.88 15.75
CA LYS A 49 -13.66 -15.03 15.76
C LYS A 49 -13.68 -13.94 14.69
N ARG A 50 -14.83 -13.69 14.07
CA ARG A 50 -15.00 -12.73 12.95
C ARG A 50 -15.70 -11.46 13.42
N SER A 51 -15.42 -11.04 14.65
CA SER A 51 -16.08 -9.88 15.24
C SER A 51 -15.76 -8.59 14.50
N LEU A 52 -16.64 -7.59 14.59
CA LEU A 52 -16.43 -6.29 13.94
C LEU A 52 -15.10 -5.67 14.36
N SER A 53 -14.76 -5.73 15.65
CA SER A 53 -13.49 -5.22 16.17
C SER A 53 -12.27 -5.90 15.55
N GLU A 54 -12.32 -7.22 15.33
CA GLU A 54 -11.22 -7.96 14.72
C GLU A 54 -11.06 -7.62 13.24
N ILE A 55 -12.16 -7.47 12.51
CA ILE A 55 -12.12 -7.03 11.11
C ILE A 55 -11.60 -5.58 11.01
N GLN A 56 -12.07 -4.67 11.88
CA GLN A 56 -11.58 -3.30 11.97
C GLN A 56 -10.06 -3.25 12.22
N ARG A 57 -9.54 -4.13 13.09
CA ARG A 57 -8.11 -4.24 13.37
C ARG A 57 -7.31 -4.63 12.11
N LEU A 58 -7.81 -5.60 11.34
CA LEU A 58 -7.18 -6.02 10.09
C LEU A 58 -7.22 -4.94 9.01
N VAL A 59 -8.35 -4.25 8.88
CA VAL A 59 -8.52 -3.10 7.98
C VAL A 59 -7.56 -1.97 8.34
N THR A 60 -7.48 -1.62 9.62
CA THR A 60 -6.58 -0.57 10.13
C THR A 60 -5.12 -0.89 9.80
N LYS A 61 -4.72 -2.15 9.99
CA LYS A 61 -3.38 -2.62 9.62
C LYS A 61 -3.11 -2.48 8.11
N ALA A 62 -4.09 -2.80 7.27
CA ALA A 62 -3.95 -2.68 5.82
C ALA A 62 -3.76 -1.22 5.41
N LEU A 63 -4.62 -0.32 5.90
CA LEU A 63 -4.57 1.12 5.69
C LEU A 63 -3.25 1.74 6.17
N ASP A 64 -2.81 1.40 7.37
CA ASP A 64 -1.56 1.93 7.94
C ASP A 64 -0.34 1.54 7.09
N SER A 65 -0.34 0.30 6.57
CA SER A 65 0.74 -0.21 5.73
C SER A 65 0.77 0.48 4.36
N GLU A 66 -0.39 0.59 3.70
CA GLU A 66 -0.51 1.32 2.43
C GLU A 66 -0.09 2.79 2.59
N SER A 67 -0.60 3.45 3.64
CA SER A 67 -0.28 4.83 3.99
C SER A 67 1.19 5.03 4.32
N PHE A 68 1.85 4.04 4.89
CA PHE A 68 3.28 4.10 5.17
C PHE A 68 4.08 4.13 3.88
N ASP A 69 3.80 3.24 2.92
CA ASP A 69 4.53 3.16 1.66
C ASP A 69 4.32 4.38 0.77
N LEU A 70 3.08 4.85 0.70
CA LEU A 70 2.74 6.09 0.01
C LEU A 70 3.54 7.26 0.60
N ARG A 71 3.47 7.50 1.91
CA ARG A 71 4.22 8.59 2.58
C ARG A 71 5.71 8.43 2.47
N PHE A 72 6.22 7.21 2.53
CA PHE A 72 7.63 6.94 2.34
C PHE A 72 8.11 7.42 0.97
N LEU A 73 7.40 7.09 -0.11
CA LEU A 73 7.79 7.51 -1.45
C LEU A 73 7.68 9.04 -1.63
N ASP A 74 6.62 9.67 -1.15
CA ASP A 74 6.45 11.13 -1.23
C ASP A 74 7.52 11.89 -0.43
N GLN A 75 7.89 11.38 0.75
CA GLN A 75 8.98 11.95 1.54
C GLN A 75 10.33 11.80 0.85
N LYS A 76 10.54 10.74 0.08
CA LYS A 76 11.81 10.50 -0.61
C LYS A 76 11.90 11.20 -1.97
N LEU A 77 10.76 11.46 -2.60
CA LEU A 77 10.64 12.13 -3.89
C LEU A 77 9.85 13.45 -3.77
N PRO A 78 10.26 14.38 -2.88
CA PRO A 78 9.56 15.65 -2.74
C PRO A 78 9.71 16.51 -4.00
N GLU A 79 8.87 17.54 -4.13
CA GLU A 79 8.94 18.46 -5.26
C GLU A 79 10.27 19.19 -5.38
N GLU A 80 10.96 19.49 -4.27
CA GLU A 80 12.24 20.19 -4.29
C GLU A 80 13.41 19.21 -4.48
N VAL A 81 13.96 19.12 -5.69
CA VAL A 81 15.06 18.17 -6.01
C VAL A 81 16.36 18.48 -5.28
N SER A 82 16.56 19.72 -4.85
CA SER A 82 17.69 20.09 -3.97
C SER A 82 17.71 19.29 -2.66
N LYS A 83 16.58 18.72 -2.23
CA LYS A 83 16.48 17.85 -1.05
C LYS A 83 16.79 16.38 -1.33
N TRP A 84 16.80 15.94 -2.59
CA TRP A 84 16.97 14.52 -2.93
C TRP A 84 18.31 13.92 -2.47
N PRO A 85 19.47 14.61 -2.63
CA PRO A 85 20.75 14.07 -2.15
C PRO A 85 20.79 13.77 -0.64
N THR A 86 19.99 14.47 0.17
CA THR A 86 19.96 14.26 1.62
C THR A 86 18.91 13.25 2.05
N LEU A 87 17.83 13.11 1.26
CA LEU A 87 16.69 12.25 1.57
C LEU A 87 16.82 10.84 0.99
N ILE A 88 17.44 10.71 -0.19
CA ILE A 88 17.60 9.44 -0.90
C ILE A 88 18.96 8.87 -0.57
N LYS A 89 18.98 7.77 0.19
CA LYS A 89 20.19 7.01 0.49
C LYS A 89 20.37 5.88 -0.51
N LYS A 90 21.60 5.38 -0.61
CA LYS A 90 21.92 4.20 -1.41
C LYS A 90 21.00 3.01 -1.14
N GLU A 91 20.73 2.71 0.14
CA GLU A 91 19.82 1.63 0.55
C GLU A 91 18.37 1.87 0.11
N ASP A 92 17.95 3.14 -0.01
CA ASP A 92 16.61 3.45 -0.51
C ASP A 92 16.48 3.06 -1.98
N VAL A 93 17.48 3.36 -2.80
CA VAL A 93 17.48 3.02 -4.23
C VAL A 93 17.67 1.51 -4.45
N GLU A 94 18.54 0.88 -3.67
CA GLU A 94 18.87 -0.54 -3.83
C GLU A 94 17.80 -1.49 -3.25
N GLN A 95 17.01 -1.03 -2.27
CA GLN A 95 16.09 -1.89 -1.54
C GLN A 95 14.75 -1.23 -1.14
N ASN A 96 14.75 -0.13 -0.38
CA ASN A 96 13.52 0.34 0.26
C ASN A 96 12.46 0.84 -0.73
N MET A 97 12.84 1.65 -1.72
CA MET A 97 11.93 2.13 -2.76
C MET A 97 11.45 0.99 -3.67
N PRO A 98 12.32 0.09 -4.19
CA PRO A 98 11.88 -1.12 -4.86
C PRO A 98 10.80 -1.91 -4.12
N MET A 99 10.97 -2.11 -2.80
CA MET A 99 10.00 -2.83 -1.98
C MET A 99 8.69 -2.05 -1.84
N ALA A 100 8.74 -0.74 -1.54
CA ALA A 100 7.55 0.10 -1.44
C ALA A 100 6.74 0.12 -2.75
N PHE A 101 7.40 0.29 -3.90
CA PHE A 101 6.74 0.19 -5.20
C PHE A 101 6.15 -1.21 -5.44
N GLY A 102 6.86 -2.27 -5.05
CA GLY A 102 6.37 -3.64 -5.18
C GLY A 102 5.09 -3.89 -4.38
N ARG A 103 5.08 -3.47 -3.12
CA ARG A 103 3.92 -3.59 -2.22
C ARG A 103 2.72 -2.77 -2.70
N LEU A 104 2.96 -1.55 -3.21
CA LEU A 104 1.95 -0.70 -3.86
C LEU A 104 1.45 -1.23 -5.21
N LEU A 105 2.01 -2.32 -5.72
CA LEU A 105 1.51 -3.02 -6.90
C LEU A 105 1.05 -4.44 -6.55
N GLY A 106 0.73 -4.70 -5.28
CA GLY A 106 0.20 -5.99 -4.81
C GLY A 106 1.19 -7.15 -4.92
N MET A 107 2.49 -6.88 -4.95
CA MET A 107 3.51 -7.92 -5.01
C MET A 107 4.08 -8.20 -3.61
N LYS A 108 3.93 -9.45 -3.16
CA LYS A 108 4.52 -9.94 -1.90
C LYS A 108 6.03 -9.84 -1.94
N GLU A 109 6.64 -9.49 -0.82
CA GLU A 109 8.09 -9.45 -0.67
C GLU A 109 8.73 -10.84 -0.88
N PRO A 110 9.99 -10.91 -1.34
CA PRO A 110 10.71 -12.16 -1.37
C PRO A 110 10.96 -12.67 0.06
N GLU A 111 10.85 -13.99 0.27
CA GLU A 111 11.12 -14.62 1.57
C GLU A 111 12.57 -14.41 2.06
N THR A 112 13.49 -14.19 1.12
CA THR A 112 14.90 -13.95 1.40
C THR A 112 15.34 -12.57 0.90
N PRO A 113 16.12 -11.81 1.68
CA PRO A 113 16.65 -10.53 1.24
C PRO A 113 17.41 -10.65 -0.09
N MET A 114 17.07 -9.80 -1.05
CA MET A 114 17.60 -9.85 -2.40
C MET A 114 18.08 -8.46 -2.84
N ARG A 115 19.30 -8.39 -3.39
CA ARG A 115 19.79 -7.18 -4.06
C ARG A 115 19.09 -6.99 -5.39
N ASN A 116 18.83 -5.74 -5.75
CA ASN A 116 18.09 -5.39 -6.97
C ASN A 116 16.76 -6.14 -7.05
N VAL A 117 16.02 -6.17 -5.94
CA VAL A 117 14.75 -6.90 -5.82
C VAL A 117 13.75 -6.52 -6.92
N TRP A 118 13.80 -5.28 -7.40
CA TRP A 118 12.99 -4.84 -8.54
C TRP A 118 13.26 -5.65 -9.81
N ASP A 119 14.52 -5.72 -10.25
CA ASP A 119 14.87 -6.38 -11.51
C ASP A 119 14.78 -7.90 -11.39
N ASN A 120 15.21 -8.46 -10.26
CA ASN A 120 15.38 -9.89 -10.08
C ASN A 120 14.10 -10.63 -9.65
N TYR A 121 13.17 -9.93 -8.99
CA TYR A 121 11.98 -10.55 -8.41
C TYR A 121 10.68 -9.87 -8.86
N TYR A 122 10.56 -8.56 -8.72
CA TYR A 122 9.30 -7.87 -9.06
C TYR A 122 9.05 -7.73 -10.56
N THR A 123 10.06 -7.44 -11.37
CA THR A 123 9.89 -7.28 -12.83
C THR A 123 9.33 -8.54 -13.49
N PRO A 124 9.85 -9.76 -13.23
CA PRO A 124 9.23 -10.99 -13.72
C PRO A 124 7.76 -11.12 -13.31
N LEU A 125 7.43 -10.88 -12.05
CA LEU A 125 6.06 -10.96 -11.54
C LEU A 125 5.15 -9.94 -12.24
N ALA A 126 5.58 -8.68 -12.31
CA ALA A 126 4.82 -7.59 -12.88
C ALA A 126 4.56 -7.79 -14.38
N SER A 127 5.55 -8.32 -15.11
CA SER A 127 5.42 -8.61 -16.54
C SER A 127 4.44 -9.74 -16.88
N THR A 128 4.18 -10.64 -15.91
CA THR A 128 3.19 -11.72 -16.06
C THR A 128 1.78 -11.32 -15.62
N ARG A 129 1.66 -10.25 -14.84
CA ARG A 129 0.38 -9.67 -14.44
C ARG A 129 -0.07 -8.67 -15.50
N GLU A 130 -1.37 -8.46 -15.65
CA GLU A 130 -1.94 -7.46 -16.58
C GLU A 130 -1.74 -6.01 -16.06
N MET A 131 -0.55 -5.70 -15.55
CA MET A 131 -0.20 -4.41 -14.94
C MET A 131 -0.03 -3.26 -15.95
N GLY A 132 -0.21 -3.52 -17.25
CA GLY A 132 0.06 -2.56 -18.31
C GLY A 132 1.53 -2.11 -18.30
N SER A 133 1.78 -0.86 -18.67
CA SER A 133 3.14 -0.27 -18.70
C SER A 133 3.60 0.30 -17.34
N ILE A 134 2.86 0.08 -16.25
CA ILE A 134 3.17 0.72 -14.95
C ILE A 134 4.51 0.25 -14.36
N TRP A 135 4.83 -1.03 -14.55
CA TRP A 135 6.08 -1.61 -14.07
C TRP A 135 7.29 -1.01 -14.82
N GLU A 136 7.12 -0.62 -16.09
CA GLU A 136 8.13 0.10 -16.86
C GLU A 136 8.34 1.51 -16.30
N THR A 137 7.26 2.18 -15.89
CA THR A 137 7.32 3.47 -15.20
C THR A 137 8.14 3.37 -13.91
N VAL A 138 7.88 2.36 -13.06
CA VAL A 138 8.66 2.16 -11.83
C VAL A 138 10.11 1.81 -12.15
N THR A 139 10.35 0.93 -13.13
CA THR A 139 11.71 0.57 -13.58
C THR A 139 12.48 1.82 -14.02
N SER A 140 11.82 2.73 -14.74
CA SER A 140 12.40 3.99 -15.19
C SER A 140 12.78 4.89 -14.00
N ILE A 141 11.87 5.06 -13.02
CA ILE A 141 12.14 5.81 -11.79
C ILE A 141 13.39 5.26 -11.09
N LEU A 142 13.41 3.96 -10.79
CA LEU A 142 14.50 3.34 -10.03
C LEU A 142 15.85 3.45 -10.75
N ARG A 143 15.88 3.26 -12.08
CA ARG A 143 17.10 3.43 -12.88
C ARG A 143 17.60 4.87 -12.87
N MET A 144 16.70 5.86 -12.98
CA MET A 144 17.07 7.27 -12.90
C MET A 144 17.61 7.62 -11.51
N LEU A 145 16.96 7.17 -10.45
CA LEU A 145 17.44 7.40 -9.09
C LEU A 145 18.83 6.77 -8.85
N PHE A 146 19.07 5.60 -9.41
CA PHE A 146 20.38 4.95 -9.38
C PHE A 146 21.46 5.72 -10.14
N MET A 147 21.14 6.28 -11.31
CA MET A 147 22.06 7.14 -12.07
C MET A 147 22.35 8.46 -11.34
N GLY A 148 21.34 9.05 -10.70
CA GLY A 148 21.47 10.26 -9.90
C GLY A 148 22.35 10.06 -8.66
N GLU A 149 22.18 8.92 -7.97
CA GLU A 149 22.98 8.55 -6.79
C GLU A 149 24.46 8.32 -7.13
N ARG A 150 24.76 7.72 -8.29
CA ARG A 150 26.12 7.26 -8.61
C ARG A 150 26.97 8.19 -9.46
N SER A 151 26.35 9.00 -10.32
CA SER A 151 27.10 9.59 -11.44
C SER A 151 26.70 11.02 -11.76
N TRP A 152 25.42 11.29 -11.99
CA TRP A 152 24.99 12.50 -12.70
C TRP A 152 24.40 13.58 -11.79
N GLY A 153 24.12 13.25 -10.53
CA GLY A 153 23.31 14.10 -9.66
C GLY A 153 21.83 14.09 -10.06
N TYR A 154 20.95 14.39 -9.11
CA TYR A 154 19.50 14.27 -9.32
C TYR A 154 18.90 15.39 -10.17
N GLU A 155 19.54 16.56 -10.23
CA GLU A 155 19.04 17.76 -10.92
C GLU A 155 18.76 17.52 -12.40
N PHE A 156 19.59 16.73 -13.09
CA PHE A 156 19.40 16.41 -14.52
C PHE A 156 18.29 15.38 -14.78
N LEU A 157 17.80 14.71 -13.74
CA LEU A 157 16.82 13.63 -13.82
C LEU A 157 15.47 14.03 -13.18
N GLU A 158 15.39 15.24 -12.63
CA GLU A 158 14.25 15.80 -11.93
C GLU A 158 12.94 15.63 -12.69
N ASP A 159 12.85 16.24 -13.88
CA ASP A 159 11.61 16.27 -14.66
C ASP A 159 11.18 14.86 -15.06
N ALA A 160 12.14 14.02 -15.46
CA ALA A 160 11.86 12.67 -15.90
C ALA A 160 11.33 11.80 -14.75
N VAL A 161 11.98 11.84 -13.57
CA VAL A 161 11.53 11.11 -12.38
C VAL A 161 10.16 11.62 -11.93
N LYS A 162 9.94 12.93 -11.86
CA LYS A 162 8.65 13.53 -11.47
C LYS A 162 7.51 13.13 -12.41
N ILE A 163 7.74 13.17 -13.72
CA ILE A 163 6.74 12.77 -14.71
C ILE A 163 6.35 11.32 -14.52
N GLN A 164 7.33 10.43 -14.35
CA GLN A 164 7.07 9.01 -14.14
C GLN A 164 6.36 8.77 -12.80
N PHE A 165 6.77 9.47 -11.73
CA PHE A 165 6.14 9.32 -10.42
C PHE A 165 4.69 9.82 -10.42
N ARG A 166 4.37 10.93 -11.11
CA ARG A 166 2.97 11.36 -11.32
C ARG A 166 2.14 10.33 -12.07
N LYS A 167 2.71 9.71 -13.12
CA LYS A 167 2.04 8.60 -13.83
C LYS A 167 1.77 7.42 -12.90
N PHE A 168 2.72 7.12 -12.01
CA PHE A 168 2.56 6.09 -11.00
C PHE A 168 1.42 6.40 -10.03
N LYS A 169 1.38 7.60 -9.44
CA LYS A 169 0.29 8.02 -8.55
C LYS A 169 -1.07 8.02 -9.26
N ALA A 170 -1.13 8.48 -10.50
CA ALA A 170 -2.36 8.47 -11.30
C ALA A 170 -2.88 7.04 -11.57
N TYR A 171 -1.97 6.09 -11.80
CA TYR A 171 -2.33 4.68 -11.95
C TYR A 171 -2.90 4.11 -10.65
N LEU A 172 -2.25 4.35 -9.50
CA LEU A 172 -2.77 3.91 -8.20
C LEU A 172 -4.16 4.49 -7.96
N LYS A 173 -4.36 5.80 -8.21
CA LYS A 173 -5.66 6.46 -8.10
C LYS A 173 -6.72 5.74 -8.92
N GLN A 174 -6.44 5.47 -10.20
CA GLN A 174 -7.37 4.82 -11.11
C GLN A 174 -7.76 3.42 -10.63
N LYS A 175 -6.83 2.69 -10.01
CA LYS A 175 -7.05 1.32 -9.54
C LYS A 175 -7.72 1.28 -8.16
N TYR A 176 -7.30 2.14 -7.24
CA TYR A 176 -7.67 2.06 -5.83
C TYR A 176 -8.97 2.81 -5.56
N GLN A 177 -9.14 3.99 -6.17
CA GLN A 177 -10.23 4.91 -5.83
C GLN A 177 -11.63 4.28 -6.03
N PRO A 178 -11.96 3.61 -7.16
CA PRO A 178 -13.30 3.05 -7.32
C PRO A 178 -13.61 1.98 -6.27
N TRP A 179 -12.63 1.14 -5.95
CA TRP A 179 -12.81 0.06 -4.97
C TRP A 179 -12.91 0.64 -3.54
N ASN A 180 -12.04 1.57 -3.16
CA ASN A 180 -12.06 2.23 -1.85
C ASN A 180 -13.36 3.02 -1.60
N GLN A 181 -13.89 3.69 -2.64
CA GLN A 181 -15.15 4.44 -2.53
C GLN A 181 -16.33 3.51 -2.31
N GLU A 182 -16.43 2.44 -3.09
CA GLU A 182 -17.51 1.46 -2.93
C GLU A 182 -17.43 0.77 -1.57
N TRP A 183 -16.22 0.40 -1.14
CA TRP A 183 -15.96 -0.17 0.17
C TRP A 183 -16.43 0.73 1.32
N ALA A 184 -16.07 2.02 1.27
CA ALA A 184 -16.43 3.00 2.29
C ALA A 184 -17.95 3.24 2.36
N ILE A 185 -18.67 3.08 1.25
CA ILE A 185 -20.12 3.22 1.18
C ILE A 185 -20.83 1.98 1.73
N GLN A 186 -20.36 0.77 1.38
CA GLN A 186 -21.01 -0.49 1.78
C GLN A 186 -20.70 -0.89 3.23
N PHE A 187 -19.50 -0.56 3.73
CA PHE A 187 -19.00 -0.97 5.04
C PHE A 187 -18.48 0.20 5.90
N PRO A 188 -19.28 1.28 6.09
CA PRO A 188 -18.85 2.47 6.82
C PRO A 188 -18.41 2.20 8.27
N GLU A 189 -18.98 1.19 8.92
CA GLU A 189 -18.64 0.76 10.28
C GLU A 189 -17.18 0.31 10.41
N LEU A 190 -16.55 -0.19 9.34
CA LEU A 190 -15.14 -0.59 9.35
C LEU A 190 -14.19 0.61 9.46
N LEU A 191 -14.69 1.81 9.15
CA LEU A 191 -13.91 3.04 9.21
C LEU A 191 -13.95 3.69 10.59
N GLU A 192 -14.91 3.37 11.45
CA GLU A 192 -15.12 4.02 12.76
C GLU A 192 -13.92 3.88 13.71
N ALA A 193 -13.16 2.80 13.57
CA ALA A 193 -11.93 2.57 14.34
C ALA A 193 -10.72 3.40 13.85
N TYR A 194 -10.79 4.00 12.66
CA TYR A 194 -9.68 4.74 12.08
C TYR A 194 -9.69 6.20 12.57
N PRO A 195 -8.56 6.76 13.07
CA PRO A 195 -8.55 8.06 13.72
C PRO A 195 -8.90 9.18 12.73
N THR A 196 -9.87 10.02 13.12
CA THR A 196 -10.35 11.31 12.57
C THR A 196 -10.51 11.46 11.05
N ASN A 197 -11.62 12.10 10.65
CA ASN A 197 -11.90 12.53 9.27
C ASN A 197 -10.74 13.31 8.63
N GLU A 198 -9.89 13.98 9.41
CA GLU A 198 -8.67 14.67 8.95
C GLU A 198 -7.57 13.72 8.44
N ARG A 199 -7.39 12.53 9.02
CA ARG A 199 -6.45 11.53 8.51
C ARG A 199 -7.01 10.79 7.30
N ARG A 200 -8.32 10.56 7.23
CA ARG A 200 -8.99 10.10 5.99
C ARG A 200 -8.82 11.12 4.86
N ALA A 201 -9.05 12.40 5.16
CA ALA A 201 -8.86 13.49 4.20
C ALA A 201 -7.39 13.66 3.80
N ALA A 202 -6.43 13.52 4.71
CA ALA A 202 -5.00 13.59 4.37
C ALA A 202 -4.56 12.42 3.47
N LEU A 203 -5.05 11.21 3.69
CA LEU A 203 -4.73 10.07 2.81
C LEU A 203 -5.39 10.17 1.43
N ASP A 204 -6.61 10.70 1.36
CA ASP A 204 -7.32 10.91 0.09
C ASP A 204 -6.88 12.19 -0.66
N GLN A 205 -6.49 13.28 0.03
CA GLN A 205 -6.06 14.54 -0.59
C GLN A 205 -4.56 14.64 -0.80
N GLU A 206 -3.68 14.18 0.12
CA GLU A 206 -2.23 14.39 -0.03
C GLU A 206 -1.61 13.51 -1.13
N PHE A 207 -2.22 12.35 -1.45
CA PHE A 207 -1.68 11.44 -2.47
C PHE A 207 -2.29 11.59 -3.85
N TYR A 208 -3.55 12.03 -3.91
CA TYR A 208 -4.35 11.96 -5.13
C TYR A 208 -4.72 13.32 -5.72
N ASP A 209 -4.45 14.44 -5.03
CA ASP A 209 -4.41 15.79 -5.61
C ASP A 209 -2.98 16.19 -6.04
#